data_AF-A0A1I7A6X5-F1
#
_entry.id   AF-A0A1I7A6X5-F1
#
_cell.length_a   1.000
_cell.length_b   1.000
_cell.length_c   1.000
_cell.angle_alpha   90.00
_cell.angle_beta   90.00
_cell.angle_gamma   90.00
#
_symmetry.space_group_name_H-M   'P 1'
#
loop_
_entity.id
_entity.type
_entity.pdbx_description
1 polymer ?
#
loop_
_entity_poly.entity_id
_entity_poly.type
_entity_poly.pdbx_seq_one_letter_code
_entity_poly.pdbx_strand_id
1 'polypeptide(L)'
;MKIKVKIRNKSRSLVSLSFIAIIIVVLFSSGCAEQGVSSPESDEQPVNSDGISVENLTNIEWQWIGFQQSDSPENRTVVPDPENYTLAFFSDNTYYVKADCNSGGGNYILEGDSLSLDPPVMTLIACGPESLDNEYLSLLSNVSSAAFENEQLILHSGSTGQKMFFISGGRTEQSI
;
A
#
# COMPACT_ATOMS: atom_id res chain seq x y z
N MET A 1 4.09 3.46 51.18
CA MET A 1 4.83 4.31 50.22
C MET A 1 3.80 5.12 49.44
N LYS A 2 3.64 6.42 49.72
CA LYS A 2 2.58 7.27 49.14
C LYS A 2 3.17 8.10 47.98
N ILE A 3 2.72 7.85 46.76
CA ILE A 3 3.18 8.54 45.55
C ILE A 3 2.34 9.82 45.39
N LYS A 4 2.98 11.00 45.44
CA LYS A 4 2.36 12.29 45.11
C LYS A 4 2.54 12.56 43.61
N VAL A 5 1.45 12.50 42.85
CA VAL A 5 1.41 12.94 41.45
C VAL A 5 1.18 14.46 41.41
N LYS A 6 2.06 15.21 40.73
CA LYS A 6 1.96 16.66 40.57
C LYS A 6 1.51 16.98 39.14
N ILE A 7 0.23 17.29 38.97
CA ILE A 7 -0.35 17.72 37.69
C ILE A 7 0.02 19.19 37.48
N ARG A 8 0.64 19.53 36.34
CA ARG A 8 0.95 20.92 35.96
C ARG A 8 0.17 21.29 34.69
N ASN A 9 -0.89 22.07 34.89
CA ASN A 9 -1.73 22.71 33.87
C ASN A 9 -1.00 23.93 33.27
N LYS A 10 -0.99 24.11 31.94
CA LYS A 10 -0.44 25.33 31.30
C LYS A 10 -1.51 26.00 30.41
N SER A 11 -1.67 27.29 30.70
CA SER A 11 -2.76 28.20 30.33
C SER A 11 -2.93 28.46 28.83
N ARG A 12 -4.19 28.60 28.41
CA ARG A 12 -4.65 29.14 27.13
C ARG A 12 -4.39 30.66 27.10
N SER A 13 -3.99 31.21 25.95
CA SER A 13 -3.83 32.65 25.75
C SER A 13 -4.83 33.14 24.71
N LEU A 14 -5.67 34.10 25.11
CA LEU A 14 -6.65 34.86 24.34
C LEU A 14 -6.12 36.29 24.22
N VAL A 15 -5.99 36.83 23.00
CA VAL A 15 -5.72 38.26 22.72
C VAL A 15 -6.40 38.58 21.38
N SER A 16 -7.64 39.07 21.38
CA SER A 16 -8.12 40.46 21.42
C SER A 16 -8.46 41.03 20.02
N LEU A 17 -9.76 41.25 19.80
CA LEU A 17 -10.31 42.04 18.70
C LEU A 17 -9.93 43.51 18.84
N SER A 18 -9.66 44.19 17.71
CA SER A 18 -9.77 45.64 17.60
C SER A 18 -10.28 46.03 16.21
N PHE A 19 -11.45 46.67 16.20
CA PHE A 19 -12.12 47.27 15.04
C PHE A 19 -11.42 48.56 14.64
N ILE A 20 -11.10 48.74 13.35
CA ILE A 20 -11.04 50.08 12.75
C ILE A 20 -11.65 50.00 11.33
N ALA A 21 -12.79 50.67 11.19
CA ALA A 21 -13.43 50.97 9.91
C ALA A 21 -12.75 52.18 9.28
N ILE A 22 -12.33 52.08 8.02
CA ILE A 22 -12.03 53.25 7.17
C ILE A 22 -12.78 53.05 5.85
N ILE A 23 -13.82 53.86 5.68
CA ILE A 23 -14.60 54.03 4.46
C ILE A 23 -13.79 54.95 3.54
N ILE A 24 -13.42 54.45 2.35
CA ILE A 24 -12.99 55.31 1.23
C ILE A 24 -13.94 55.01 0.07
N VAL A 25 -14.81 55.98 -0.21
CA VAL A 25 -15.67 56.02 -1.39
C VAL A 25 -14.83 56.55 -2.54
N VAL A 26 -14.62 55.73 -3.58
CA VAL A 26 -14.17 56.20 -4.90
C VAL A 26 -15.24 55.83 -5.91
N LEU A 27 -16.01 56.84 -6.32
CA LEU A 27 -16.78 56.82 -7.55
C LEU A 27 -15.80 57.08 -8.70
N PHE A 28 -15.70 56.21 -9.71
CA PHE A 28 -15.55 56.60 -11.13
C PHE A 28 -15.61 55.38 -12.06
N SER A 29 -16.42 55.54 -13.10
CA SER A 29 -16.41 54.90 -14.43
C SER A 29 -16.70 53.40 -14.58
N SER A 30 -17.84 53.16 -15.24
CA SER A 30 -18.32 51.94 -15.87
C SER A 30 -17.27 51.20 -16.72
N GLY A 31 -17.00 49.96 -16.34
CA GLY A 31 -16.41 48.93 -17.20
C GLY A 31 -17.14 47.62 -16.95
N CYS A 32 -17.87 47.12 -17.97
CA CYS A 32 -18.35 45.75 -17.98
C CYS A 32 -17.14 44.85 -18.29
N ALA A 33 -16.73 44.04 -17.33
CA ALA A 33 -15.89 42.88 -17.57
C ALA A 33 -16.61 41.67 -16.96
N GLU A 34 -16.97 40.73 -17.81
CA GLU A 34 -17.58 39.44 -17.45
C GLU A 34 -16.73 38.69 -16.42
N GLN A 35 -17.44 38.07 -15.49
CA GLN A 35 -16.89 37.15 -14.50
C GLN A 35 -16.34 35.91 -15.20
N GLY A 36 -15.02 35.82 -15.27
CA GLY A 36 -14.30 34.56 -15.34
C GLY A 36 -13.50 34.44 -14.06
N VAL A 37 -13.98 33.61 -13.14
CA VAL A 37 -13.29 33.26 -11.90
C VAL A 37 -11.87 32.83 -12.24
N SER A 38 -10.91 33.41 -11.51
CA SER A 38 -9.53 32.96 -11.44
C SER A 38 -9.47 31.45 -11.24
N SER A 39 -9.14 30.72 -12.30
CA SER A 39 -8.57 29.39 -12.17
C SER A 39 -7.14 29.63 -11.72
N PRO A 40 -6.70 29.14 -10.54
CA PRO A 40 -5.28 28.97 -10.34
C PRO A 40 -4.87 27.95 -11.41
N GLU A 41 -4.00 28.38 -12.31
CA GLU A 41 -3.14 27.52 -13.08
C GLU A 41 -2.47 26.58 -12.07
N SER A 42 -3.10 25.42 -11.87
CA SER A 42 -2.45 24.30 -11.24
C SER A 42 -1.41 23.90 -12.25
N ASP A 43 -0.15 24.21 -11.94
CA ASP A 43 0.99 23.53 -12.53
C ASP A 43 0.67 22.03 -12.58
N GLU A 44 0.24 21.54 -13.73
CA GLU A 44 0.26 20.12 -14.05
C GLU A 44 1.74 19.75 -14.24
N GLN A 45 2.48 19.72 -13.13
CA GLN A 45 3.59 18.80 -13.03
C GLN A 45 3.00 17.38 -12.98
N PRO A 46 3.50 16.45 -13.81
CA PRO A 46 3.08 15.07 -13.72
C PRO A 46 3.51 14.56 -12.35
N VAL A 47 2.54 14.32 -11.47
CA VAL A 47 2.79 13.50 -10.29
C VAL A 47 2.94 12.09 -10.83
N ASN A 48 4.17 11.72 -11.19
CA ASN A 48 4.58 10.32 -11.24
C ASN A 48 4.45 9.81 -9.81
N SER A 49 3.23 9.42 -9.43
CA SER A 49 3.01 8.59 -8.28
C SER A 49 3.43 7.20 -8.71
N ASP A 50 4.64 6.78 -8.30
CA ASP A 50 5.06 5.37 -8.25
C ASP A 50 4.23 4.60 -7.19
N GLY A 51 2.92 4.83 -7.19
CA GLY A 51 1.96 4.22 -6.29
C GLY A 51 1.51 2.87 -6.82
N ILE A 52 1.11 2.01 -5.89
CA ILE A 52 0.37 0.82 -6.27
C ILE A 52 -0.99 1.20 -6.84
N SER A 53 -1.39 0.50 -7.90
CA SER A 53 -2.70 0.58 -8.52
C SER A 53 -3.13 -0.80 -9.02
N VAL A 54 -4.40 -0.96 -9.36
CA VAL A 54 -4.88 -2.21 -9.96
C VAL A 54 -4.16 -2.49 -11.29
N GLU A 55 -3.82 -1.46 -12.07
CA GLU A 55 -3.23 -1.62 -13.40
C GLU A 55 -1.81 -2.18 -13.38
N ASN A 56 -0.99 -1.80 -12.38
CA ASN A 56 0.39 -2.28 -12.26
C ASN A 56 0.53 -3.51 -11.36
N LEU A 57 -0.53 -3.91 -10.63
CA LEU A 57 -0.54 -5.11 -9.81
C LEU A 57 -1.07 -6.35 -10.55
N THR A 58 -2.04 -6.16 -11.45
CA THR A 58 -2.82 -7.26 -12.06
C THR A 58 -2.23 -7.84 -13.35
N ASN A 59 -2.64 -9.07 -13.69
CA ASN A 59 -2.20 -9.81 -14.89
C ASN A 59 -0.68 -9.99 -14.98
N ILE A 60 -0.02 -10.08 -13.83
CA ILE A 60 1.40 -10.33 -13.66
C ILE A 60 1.55 -11.53 -12.72
N GLU A 61 2.42 -12.47 -13.09
CA GLU A 61 2.86 -13.51 -12.16
C GLU A 61 3.99 -12.95 -11.30
N TRP A 62 3.73 -12.73 -10.02
CA TRP A 62 4.72 -12.26 -9.04
C TRP A 62 5.42 -13.46 -8.39
N GLN A 63 6.74 -13.53 -8.51
CA GLN A 63 7.56 -14.61 -7.95
C GLN A 63 8.19 -14.16 -6.63
N TRP A 64 7.97 -14.92 -5.56
CA TRP A 64 8.48 -14.60 -4.22
C TRP A 64 9.99 -14.89 -4.12
N ILE A 65 10.80 -13.85 -3.97
CA ILE A 65 12.27 -13.98 -3.99
C ILE A 65 12.91 -13.87 -2.60
N GLY A 66 12.14 -13.45 -1.60
CA GLY A 66 12.66 -13.34 -0.24
C GLY A 66 11.69 -12.73 0.75
N PHE A 67 12.04 -12.85 2.03
CA PHE A 67 11.35 -12.14 3.10
C PHE A 67 12.34 -11.56 4.10
N GLN A 68 11.88 -10.57 4.83
CA GLN A 68 12.64 -9.89 5.87
C GLN A 68 11.76 -9.81 7.12
N GLN A 69 12.27 -10.29 8.25
CA GLN A 69 11.48 -10.44 9.49
C GLN A 69 11.25 -9.12 10.24
N SER A 70 12.10 -8.11 10.02
CA SER A 70 12.02 -6.78 10.62
C SER A 70 12.78 -5.79 9.75
N ASP A 71 12.63 -4.48 9.95
CA ASP A 71 13.30 -3.45 9.14
C ASP A 71 14.85 -3.47 9.17
N SER A 72 15.48 -4.38 9.93
CA SER A 72 16.92 -4.61 9.84
C SER A 72 17.29 -5.29 8.51
N PRO A 73 18.08 -4.64 7.64
CA PRO A 73 18.43 -5.18 6.32
C PRO A 73 19.32 -6.43 6.38
N GLU A 74 19.95 -6.72 7.53
CA GLU A 74 20.79 -7.89 7.74
C GLU A 74 20.00 -9.21 7.88
N ASN A 75 18.67 -9.16 7.86
CA ASN A 75 17.79 -10.30 8.14
C ASN A 75 16.88 -10.67 6.96
N ARG A 76 17.41 -10.61 5.73
CA ARG A 76 16.70 -11.07 4.53
C ARG A 76 17.02 -12.54 4.25
N THR A 77 15.98 -13.37 4.18
CA THR A 77 16.05 -14.74 3.68
C THR A 77 15.76 -14.75 2.18
N VAL A 78 16.50 -15.57 1.43
CA VAL A 78 16.32 -15.78 -0.01
C VAL A 78 15.49 -17.03 -0.24
N VAL A 79 14.57 -16.97 -1.20
CA VAL A 79 13.78 -18.12 -1.66
C VAL A 79 14.54 -18.83 -2.79
N PRO A 80 14.90 -20.13 -2.66
CA PRO A 80 15.74 -20.83 -3.65
C PRO A 80 15.11 -20.99 -5.05
N ASP A 81 13.80 -21.28 -5.11
CA ASP A 81 13.07 -21.56 -6.37
C ASP A 81 11.80 -20.67 -6.49
N PRO A 82 11.95 -19.36 -6.75
CA PRO A 82 10.84 -18.39 -6.76
C PRO A 82 9.68 -18.74 -7.71
N GLU A 83 9.94 -19.45 -8.81
CA GLU A 83 8.93 -19.94 -9.77
C GLU A 83 7.97 -20.98 -9.17
N ASN A 84 8.29 -21.50 -8.00
CA ASN A 84 7.42 -22.38 -7.22
C ASN A 84 6.56 -21.63 -6.21
N TYR A 85 6.79 -20.33 -6.00
CA TYR A 85 6.07 -19.50 -5.04
C TYR A 85 5.53 -18.25 -5.72
N THR A 86 4.38 -18.39 -6.37
CA THR A 86 3.83 -17.34 -7.24
C THR A 86 2.51 -16.77 -6.73
N LEU A 87 2.26 -15.51 -7.05
CA LEU A 87 1.04 -14.77 -6.77
C LEU A 87 0.61 -14.02 -8.03
N ALA A 88 -0.66 -14.10 -8.40
CA ALA A 88 -1.22 -13.35 -9.52
C ALA A 88 -2.53 -12.70 -9.11
N PHE A 89 -2.66 -11.40 -9.37
CA PHE A 89 -3.89 -10.64 -9.10
C PHE A 89 -4.63 -10.38 -10.40
N PHE A 90 -5.96 -10.38 -10.34
CA PHE A 90 -6.83 -10.12 -11.50
C PHE A 90 -7.80 -8.97 -11.25
N SER A 91 -8.22 -8.31 -12.32
CA SER A 91 -9.07 -7.10 -12.25
C SER A 91 -10.48 -7.35 -11.70
N ASP A 92 -10.88 -8.61 -11.53
CA ASP A 92 -12.15 -9.05 -10.95
C ASP A 92 -12.08 -9.28 -9.42
N ASN A 93 -11.02 -8.78 -8.78
CA ASN A 93 -10.74 -8.95 -7.36
C ASN A 93 -10.40 -10.39 -6.93
N THR A 94 -10.01 -11.25 -7.86
CA THR A 94 -9.49 -12.59 -7.53
C THR A 94 -7.96 -12.62 -7.55
N TYR A 95 -7.37 -13.54 -6.79
CA TYR A 95 -5.96 -13.87 -6.89
C TYR A 95 -5.74 -15.37 -6.98
N TYR A 96 -4.68 -15.76 -7.67
CA TYR A 96 -4.15 -17.12 -7.68
C TYR A 96 -2.81 -17.18 -6.99
N VAL A 97 -2.57 -18.30 -6.31
CA VAL A 97 -1.35 -18.56 -5.58
C VAL A 97 -0.85 -19.96 -5.91
N LYS A 98 0.45 -20.07 -6.14
CA LYS A 98 1.20 -21.33 -6.14
C LYS A 98 2.13 -21.31 -4.93
N ALA A 99 2.00 -22.30 -4.06
CA ALA A 99 2.84 -22.52 -2.90
C ALA A 99 3.52 -23.88 -3.04
N ASP A 100 4.67 -23.87 -3.69
CA ASP A 100 5.39 -25.05 -4.17
C ASP A 100 4.52 -25.97 -5.03
N CYS A 101 4.18 -27.15 -4.50
CA CYS A 101 3.37 -28.14 -5.18
C CYS A 101 1.87 -27.86 -5.08
N ASN A 102 1.45 -26.94 -4.20
CA ASN A 102 0.05 -26.60 -4.00
C ASN A 102 -0.33 -25.36 -4.80
N SER A 103 -1.56 -25.35 -5.30
CA SER A 103 -2.13 -24.19 -5.98
C SER A 103 -3.53 -23.91 -5.47
N GLY A 104 -3.97 -22.67 -5.63
CA GLY A 104 -5.28 -22.23 -5.17
C GLY A 104 -5.52 -20.76 -5.45
N GLY A 105 -6.53 -20.21 -4.80
CA GLY A 105 -6.90 -18.82 -4.95
C GLY A 105 -7.99 -18.36 -4.01
N GLY A 106 -8.21 -17.04 -4.01
CA GLY A 106 -9.21 -16.36 -3.19
C GLY A 106 -9.52 -14.98 -3.76
N ASN A 107 -10.17 -14.15 -2.95
CA ASN A 107 -10.41 -12.76 -3.31
C ASN A 107 -9.40 -11.84 -2.61
N TYR A 108 -9.17 -10.67 -3.18
CA TYR A 108 -8.38 -9.61 -2.56
C TYR A 108 -9.09 -8.27 -2.61
N ILE A 109 -8.75 -7.40 -1.67
CA ILE A 109 -9.20 -6.01 -1.64
C ILE A 109 -7.96 -5.12 -1.71
N LEU A 110 -7.97 -4.14 -2.61
CA LEU A 110 -6.95 -3.10 -2.72
C LEU A 110 -7.60 -1.72 -2.59
N GLU A 111 -7.27 -1.01 -1.51
CA GLU A 111 -7.76 0.34 -1.21
C GLU A 111 -6.57 1.28 -0.95
N GLY A 112 -6.17 2.04 -1.97
CA GLY A 112 -4.92 2.79 -1.91
C GLY A 112 -3.72 1.83 -1.88
N ASP A 113 -2.91 1.89 -0.82
CA ASP A 113 -1.82 0.95 -0.55
C ASP A 113 -2.23 -0.23 0.33
N SER A 114 -3.44 -0.19 0.93
CA SER A 114 -3.92 -1.28 1.77
C SER A 114 -4.33 -2.47 0.91
N LEU A 115 -3.72 -3.62 1.18
CA LEU A 115 -3.99 -4.87 0.50
C LEU A 115 -4.35 -5.92 1.55
N SER A 116 -5.47 -6.62 1.33
CA SER A 116 -5.86 -7.79 2.11
C SER A 116 -6.20 -8.95 1.19
N LEU A 117 -5.86 -10.17 1.64
CA LEU A 117 -6.14 -11.42 0.94
C LEU A 117 -7.09 -12.26 1.79
N ASP A 118 -8.21 -12.70 1.20
CA ASP A 118 -9.02 -13.74 1.83
C ASP A 118 -8.25 -15.07 1.85
N PRO A 119 -8.46 -15.93 2.84
CA PRO A 119 -7.83 -17.26 2.88
C PRO A 119 -8.09 -18.04 1.58
N PRO A 120 -7.06 -18.58 0.91
CA PRO A 120 -7.24 -19.26 -0.35
C PRO A 120 -7.83 -20.65 -0.16
N VAL A 121 -8.61 -21.10 -1.14
CA VAL A 121 -8.93 -22.52 -1.30
C VAL A 121 -7.78 -23.18 -2.03
N MET A 122 -7.11 -24.15 -1.38
CA MET A 122 -5.88 -24.77 -1.85
C MET A 122 -6.05 -26.27 -2.12
N THR A 123 -5.23 -26.81 -3.02
CA THR A 123 -4.92 -28.25 -3.02
C THR A 123 -4.22 -28.66 -1.71
N LEU A 124 -4.25 -29.94 -1.37
CA LEU A 124 -3.69 -30.49 -0.10
C LEU A 124 -2.64 -31.57 -0.38
N ILE A 125 -1.61 -31.23 -1.14
CA ILE A 125 -0.46 -32.09 -1.45
C ILE A 125 0.65 -31.81 -0.43
N ALA A 126 1.37 -32.85 0.01
CA ALA A 126 2.56 -32.68 0.84
C ALA A 126 3.79 -32.39 -0.05
N CYS A 127 4.30 -31.15 -0.02
CA CYS A 127 5.36 -30.69 -0.93
C CYS A 127 6.77 -31.17 -0.58
N GLY A 128 7.00 -31.63 0.67
CA GLY A 128 8.27 -32.15 1.13
C GLY A 128 8.91 -31.26 2.21
N PRO A 129 10.02 -31.70 2.82
CA PRO A 129 10.61 -31.03 3.98
C PRO A 129 11.33 -29.71 3.66
N GLU A 130 11.78 -29.52 2.41
CA GLU A 130 12.48 -28.29 1.97
C GLU A 130 11.50 -27.21 1.47
N SER A 131 10.20 -27.54 1.42
CA SER A 131 9.16 -26.62 0.97
C SER A 131 9.00 -25.45 1.95
N LEU A 132 8.80 -24.26 1.39
CA LEU A 132 8.44 -23.04 2.10
C LEU A 132 6.93 -22.75 2.03
N ASP A 133 6.10 -23.70 1.57
CA ASP A 133 4.66 -23.56 1.40
C ASP A 133 3.95 -22.96 2.63
N ASN A 134 4.22 -23.50 3.81
CA ASN A 134 3.58 -23.06 5.05
C ASN A 134 4.02 -21.65 5.46
N GLU A 135 5.30 -21.33 5.28
CA GLU A 135 5.83 -20.00 5.58
C GLU A 135 5.27 -18.96 4.62
N TYR A 136 5.26 -19.28 3.32
CA TYR A 136 4.71 -18.42 2.27
C TYR A 136 3.23 -18.09 2.54
N LEU A 137 2.41 -19.12 2.76
CA LEU A 137 0.97 -18.94 3.02
C LEU A 137 0.71 -18.21 4.34
N SER A 138 1.53 -18.46 5.38
CA SER A 138 1.44 -17.73 6.65
C SER A 138 1.72 -16.24 6.46
N LEU A 139 2.76 -15.87 5.70
CA LEU A 139 3.07 -14.46 5.42
C LEU A 139 1.97 -13.81 4.59
N LEU A 140 1.47 -14.47 3.53
CA LEU A 140 0.37 -13.97 2.71
C LEU A 140 -0.90 -13.70 3.53
N SER A 141 -1.23 -14.59 4.47
CA SER A 141 -2.41 -14.42 5.34
C SER A 141 -2.34 -13.21 6.28
N ASN A 142 -1.15 -12.61 6.44
CA ASN A 142 -0.92 -11.45 7.31
C ASN A 142 -0.61 -10.17 6.50
N VAL A 143 -0.76 -10.18 5.17
CA VAL A 143 -0.56 -8.99 4.34
C VAL A 143 -1.55 -7.89 4.73
N SER A 144 -1.04 -6.65 4.82
CA SER A 144 -1.81 -5.47 5.22
C SER A 144 -1.65 -4.29 4.26
N SER A 145 -0.52 -4.22 3.56
CA SER A 145 -0.26 -3.23 2.53
C SER A 145 0.70 -3.74 1.48
N ALA A 146 0.74 -3.04 0.36
CA ALA A 146 1.64 -3.32 -0.75
C ALA A 146 2.31 -2.03 -1.23
N ALA A 147 3.51 -2.16 -1.79
CA ALA A 147 4.26 -1.06 -2.40
C ALA A 147 5.04 -1.53 -3.62
N PHE A 148 5.37 -0.59 -4.51
CA PHE A 148 6.35 -0.80 -5.58
C PHE A 148 7.63 -0.05 -5.26
N GLU A 149 8.75 -0.77 -5.22
CA GLU A 149 10.08 -0.18 -5.03
C GLU A 149 11.09 -0.90 -5.93
N ASN A 150 11.87 -0.15 -6.72
CA ASN A 150 12.90 -0.74 -7.59
C ASN A 150 12.38 -1.91 -8.46
N GLU A 151 11.23 -1.71 -9.12
CA GLU A 151 10.56 -2.71 -9.98
C GLU A 151 10.12 -4.00 -9.25
N GLN A 152 10.17 -4.02 -7.91
CA GLN A 152 9.68 -5.12 -7.09
C GLN A 152 8.34 -4.77 -6.46
N LEU A 153 7.46 -5.76 -6.41
CA LEU A 153 6.31 -5.73 -5.51
C LEU A 153 6.81 -6.09 -4.11
N ILE A 154 6.48 -5.25 -3.14
CA ILE A 154 6.75 -5.48 -1.71
C ILE A 154 5.42 -5.62 -0.99
N LEU A 155 5.22 -6.74 -0.31
CA LEU A 155 4.06 -6.93 0.57
C LEU A 155 4.49 -6.79 2.03
N HIS A 156 3.80 -5.93 2.77
CA HIS A 156 4.01 -5.78 4.21
C HIS A 156 3.10 -6.75 4.96
N SER A 157 3.73 -7.68 5.68
CA SER A 157 3.07 -8.73 6.44
C SER A 157 3.16 -8.46 7.94
N GLY A 158 2.06 -8.66 8.66
CA GLY A 158 1.99 -8.53 10.11
C GLY A 158 2.22 -7.10 10.61
N SER A 159 2.44 -6.97 11.92
CA SER A 159 2.58 -5.66 12.59
C SER A 159 4.03 -5.26 12.88
N THR A 160 5.00 -6.12 12.59
CA THR A 160 6.41 -5.97 13.00
C THR A 160 7.37 -5.59 11.87
N GLY A 161 6.86 -4.97 10.80
CA GLY A 161 7.68 -4.56 9.65
C GLY A 161 8.19 -5.75 8.84
N GLN A 162 7.48 -6.88 8.83
CA GLN A 162 7.86 -8.00 7.96
C GLN A 162 7.54 -7.62 6.51
N LYS A 163 8.45 -7.99 5.59
CA LYS A 163 8.31 -7.68 4.17
C LYS A 163 8.53 -8.94 3.35
N MET A 164 7.71 -9.13 2.33
CA MET A 164 7.90 -10.11 1.27
C MET A 164 8.29 -9.36 0.00
N PHE A 165 9.28 -9.87 -0.73
CA PHE A 165 9.79 -9.25 -1.95
C PHE A 165 9.45 -10.13 -3.15
N PHE A 166 8.97 -9.51 -4.22
CA PHE A 166 8.56 -10.19 -5.43
C PHE A 166 9.14 -9.53 -6.68
N ILE A 167 9.46 -10.35 -7.67
CA ILE A 167 9.81 -9.90 -9.02
C ILE A 167 8.73 -10.33 -10.02
N SER A 168 8.65 -9.65 -11.15
CA SER A 168 7.77 -10.06 -12.24
C SER A 168 8.33 -11.31 -12.93
N GLY A 169 7.56 -12.40 -12.92
CA GLY A 169 7.76 -13.60 -13.76
C GLY A 169 7.18 -13.46 -15.17
N GLY A 170 6.50 -12.34 -15.45
CA GLY A 170 5.88 -12.05 -16.75
C GLY A 170 4.37 -11.84 -16.67
N ARG A 171 3.75 -11.62 -17.84
CA ARG A 171 2.30 -11.49 -17.95
C ARG A 171 1.63 -12.85 -17.78
N THR A 172 0.50 -12.86 -17.08
CA THR A 172 -0.33 -14.05 -16.90
C THR A 172 -1.78 -13.71 -17.20
N GLU A 173 -2.49 -14.67 -17.76
CA GLU A 173 -3.90 -14.57 -18.12
C GLU A 173 -4.72 -15.41 -17.14
N GLN A 174 -5.91 -14.92 -16.80
CA GLN A 174 -6.83 -15.67 -15.95
C GLN A 174 -7.27 -16.94 -16.70
N SER A 175 -6.82 -18.10 -16.23
CA SER A 175 -7.25 -19.39 -16.78
C SER A 175 -8.51 -19.82 -16.04
N ILE A 176 -9.66 -19.68 -16.71
CA ILE A 176 -10.98 -20.15 -16.24
C ILE A 176 -11.07 -21.67 -16.37
#